data_AF-A0A2G1W6E3-F1
#
_entry.id   AF-A0A2G1W6E3-F1
#
_cell.length_a   1.000
_cell.length_b   1.000
_cell.length_c   1.000
_cell.angle_alpha   90.00
_cell.angle_beta   90.00
_cell.angle_gamma   90.00
#
_symmetry.space_group_name_H-M   'P 1'
#
loop_
_entity.id
_entity.type
_entity.pdbx_description
1 polymer ?
#
loop_
_entity_poly.entity_id
_entity_poly.type
_entity_poly.pdbx_seq_one_letter_code
_entity_poly.pdbx_strand_id
1 'polypeptide(L)' 'MPNHRRFSRQNQFVVPQSEAETGRATPSPNQPGTLGQQLAAISVSLYLAERRGLTAAEVWDDARRLVIPHASGGLCK' A
#
# COMPACT_ATOMS: atom_id res chain seq x y z
N MET A 1 41.49 -45.32 -12.97
CA MET A 1 40.33 -44.43 -12.76
C MET A 1 40.82 -43.08 -12.25
N PRO A 2 40.75 -41.99 -13.04
CA PRO A 2 40.98 -40.65 -12.54
C PRO A 2 39.66 -39.87 -12.40
N ASN A 3 39.42 -39.41 -11.18
CA ASN A 3 38.30 -38.58 -10.78
C ASN A 3 38.53 -37.10 -11.11
N HIS A 4 37.45 -36.46 -11.56
CA HIS A 4 37.05 -35.08 -11.36
C HIS A 4 38.07 -33.95 -11.62
N ARG A 5 37.77 -33.12 -12.63
CA ARG A 5 37.66 -31.65 -12.50
C ARG A 5 36.94 -31.07 -13.72
N ARG A 6 35.61 -31.08 -13.70
CA ARG A 6 34.82 -30.19 -14.57
C ARG A 6 34.88 -28.79 -13.94
N PHE A 7 35.73 -27.92 -14.48
CA PHE A 7 35.62 -26.49 -14.27
C PHE A 7 34.40 -25.98 -15.04
N SER A 8 33.21 -26.10 -14.45
CA SER A 8 32.05 -25.34 -14.89
C SER A 8 32.26 -23.89 -14.46
N ARG A 9 32.89 -23.10 -15.33
CA ARG A 9 32.93 -21.64 -15.23
C ARG A 9 31.52 -21.12 -15.57
N GLN A 10 30.58 -21.26 -14.64
CA GLN A 10 29.29 -20.60 -14.78
C GLN A 10 29.53 -19.10 -14.67
N ASN A 11 29.36 -18.40 -15.79
CA ASN A 11 29.19 -16.96 -15.86
C ASN A 11 28.14 -16.55 -14.84
N GLN A 12 28.60 -16.12 -13.67
CA GLN A 12 27.81 -15.45 -12.67
C GLN A 12 27.45 -14.08 -13.26
N PHE A 13 26.37 -14.04 -14.04
CA PHE A 13 25.67 -12.79 -14.32
C PHE A 13 25.12 -12.32 -12.97
N VAL A 14 25.94 -11.56 -12.25
CA VAL A 14 25.45 -10.66 -11.22
C VAL A 14 24.70 -9.58 -11.99
N VAL A 15 23.42 -9.82 -12.25
CA VAL A 15 22.51 -8.72 -12.50
C VAL A 15 22.62 -7.87 -11.24
N PRO A 16 23.12 -6.63 -11.29
CA PRO A 16 22.93 -5.76 -10.15
C PRO A 16 21.42 -5.67 -10.00
N GLN A 17 20.88 -6.32 -8.96
CA GLN A 17 19.62 -5.90 -8.41
C GLN A 17 19.89 -4.46 -7.99
N SER A 18 19.62 -3.52 -8.90
CA SER A 18 19.28 -2.17 -8.52
C SER A 18 17.99 -2.37 -7.74
N GLU A 19 18.17 -2.68 -6.47
CA GLU A 19 17.21 -2.47 -5.43
C GLU A 19 16.81 -1.02 -5.65
N ALA A 20 15.69 -0.85 -6.35
CA ALA A 20 14.89 0.34 -6.22
C ALA A 20 14.46 0.35 -4.76
N GLU A 21 15.36 0.77 -3.88
CA GLU A 21 15.10 1.45 -2.61
C GLU A 21 14.33 2.73 -2.97
N THR A 22 13.16 2.55 -3.57
CA THR A 22 12.07 3.48 -3.37
C THR A 22 11.71 3.26 -1.92
N GLY A 23 12.33 4.07 -1.06
CA GLY A 23 11.88 4.24 0.31
C GLY A 23 10.40 4.56 0.23
N ARG A 24 9.56 3.53 0.36
CA ARG A 24 8.12 3.68 0.54
C ARG A 24 8.02 4.29 1.92
N ALA A 25 8.12 5.62 1.98
CA ALA A 25 7.84 6.37 3.18
C ALA A 25 6.50 5.86 3.68
N THR A 26 6.52 5.14 4.79
CA THR A 26 5.30 4.69 5.44
C THR A 26 4.52 5.97 5.77
N PRO A 27 3.36 6.20 5.13
CA PRO A 27 2.65 7.46 5.28
C PRO A 27 2.33 7.66 6.75
N SER A 28 2.59 8.87 7.26
CA SER A 28 2.32 9.18 8.66
C SER A 28 0.83 8.97 8.95
N PRO A 29 0.49 8.56 10.18
CA PRO A 29 -0.91 8.50 10.61
C PRO A 29 -1.61 9.84 10.30
N ASN A 30 -2.82 9.77 9.76
CA ASN A 30 -3.63 10.92 9.32
C ASN A 30 -3.22 11.60 8.00
N GLN A 31 -2.22 11.08 7.28
CA GLN A 31 -1.98 11.58 5.92
C GLN A 31 -3.16 11.27 4.99
N PRO A 32 -3.47 12.16 4.03
CA PRO A 32 -4.61 12.01 3.14
C PRO A 32 -4.47 10.89 2.08
N GLY A 33 -3.62 9.88 2.28
CA GLY A 33 -3.43 8.81 1.30
C GLY A 33 -3.09 9.33 -0.11
N THR A 34 -3.27 8.48 -1.13
CA THR A 34 -3.08 8.86 -2.53
C THR A 34 -4.36 9.47 -3.13
N LEU A 35 -4.25 10.20 -4.23
CA LEU A 35 -5.41 10.71 -4.98
C LEU A 35 -6.42 9.61 -5.31
N GLY A 36 -5.95 8.44 -5.77
CA GLY A 36 -6.80 7.30 -6.08
C GLY A 36 -7.54 6.77 -4.85
N GLN A 37 -6.89 6.76 -3.69
CA GLN A 37 -7.53 6.37 -2.44
C GLN A 37 -8.57 7.40 -1.97
N GLN A 38 -8.31 8.69 -2.17
CA GLN A 38 -9.30 9.74 -1.86
C GLN A 38 -10.54 9.63 -2.75
N LEU A 39 -10.36 9.40 -4.05
CA LEU A 39 -11.47 9.17 -4.98
C LEU A 39 -12.28 7.91 -4.58
N ALA A 40 -11.61 6.82 -4.23
CA ALA A 40 -12.27 5.62 -3.73
C ALA A 40 -13.02 5.87 -2.40
N ALA A 41 -12.45 6.67 -1.48
CA ALA A 41 -13.13 7.06 -0.25
C ALA A 41 -14.40 7.88 -0.52
N ILE A 42 -14.39 8.76 -1.53
CA ILE A 42 -15.59 9.50 -1.96
C ILE A 42 -16.65 8.56 -2.51
N SER A 43 -16.27 7.58 -3.34
CA SER A 43 -17.24 6.59 -3.85
C SER A 43 -17.87 5.78 -2.71
N VAL A 44 -17.07 5.37 -1.73
CA VAL A 44 -17.56 4.62 -0.56
C VAL A 44 -18.44 5.49 0.34
N SER A 45 -18.12 6.77 0.53
CA SER A 45 -18.95 7.67 1.36
C SER A 45 -20.33 7.89 0.76
N LEU A 46 -20.42 8.06 -0.57
CA LEU A 46 -21.71 8.14 -1.27
C LEU A 46 -22.54 6.85 -1.11
N TYR A 47 -21.91 5.69 -1.27
CA TYR A 47 -22.58 4.41 -1.08
C TYR A 47 -23.10 4.19 0.35
N LEU A 48 -22.29 4.52 1.36
CA LEU A 48 -22.68 4.39 2.77
C LEU A 48 -23.77 5.38 3.15
N ALA A 49 -23.71 6.61 2.61
CA ALA A 49 -24.72 7.64 2.82
C ALA A 49 -26.09 7.17 2.33
N GLU A 50 -26.17 6.66 1.09
CA GLU A 50 -27.41 6.13 0.51
C GLU A 50 -27.95 4.95 1.33
N ARG A 51 -27.08 4.02 1.73
CA ARG A 51 -27.51 2.84 2.51
C ARG A 51 -27.96 3.13 3.93
N ARG A 52 -27.41 4.16 4.57
CA ARG A 52 -27.70 4.51 5.97
C ARG A 52 -28.73 5.63 6.11
N GLY A 53 -29.13 6.28 5.00
CA GLY A 53 -29.98 7.46 5.03
C GLY A 53 -29.29 8.67 5.66
N LEU A 54 -27.96 8.76 5.50
CA LEU A 54 -27.12 9.86 6.00
C LEU A 54 -26.55 10.67 4.83
N THR A 55 -25.87 11.77 5.13
CA THR A 55 -25.11 12.53 4.14
C THR A 55 -23.70 11.94 3.95
N ALA A 56 -23.10 12.16 2.78
CA ALA A 56 -21.73 11.73 2.51
C ALA A 56 -20.69 12.35 3.45
N ALA A 57 -20.98 13.55 3.97
CA ALA A 57 -20.14 14.23 4.96
C ALA A 57 -20.14 13.50 6.31
N GLU A 58 -21.30 13.02 6.77
CA GLU A 58 -21.43 12.31 8.05
C GLU A 58 -20.71 10.95 8.07
N VAL A 59 -20.61 10.28 6.91
CA VAL A 59 -19.95 8.96 6.80
C VAL A 59 -18.54 9.04 6.20
N TRP A 60 -18.00 10.25 6.02
CA TRP A 60 -16.72 10.48 5.37
C TRP A 60 -15.55 9.82 6.11
N ASP A 61 -15.51 9.94 7.43
CA ASP A 61 -14.45 9.35 8.25
C ASP A 61 -14.48 7.82 8.21
N ASP A 62 -15.67 7.22 8.28
CA ASP A 62 -15.85 5.77 8.11
C ASP A 62 -15.32 5.31 6.75
N ALA A 63 -15.71 5.99 5.68
CA ALA A 63 -15.27 5.66 4.32
C ALA A 63 -13.74 5.82 4.15
N ARG A 64 -13.15 6.88 4.70
CA ARG A 64 -11.70 7.08 4.68
C ARG A 64 -10.95 6.00 5.43
N ARG A 65 -11.43 5.58 6.60
CA ARG A 65 -10.80 4.50 7.38
C ARG A 65 -10.86 3.16 6.68
N LEU A 66 -11.93 2.89 5.92
CA LEU A 66 -12.08 1.68 5.12
C LEU A 66 -11.11 1.64 3.92
N VAL A 67 -10.92 2.78 3.25
CA VAL A 67 -10.15 2.86 1.99
C VAL A 67 -8.67 3.18 2.21
N ILE A 68 -8.33 3.90 3.27
CA ILE A 68 -6.98 4.36 3.58
C ILE A 68 -6.56 3.75 4.92
N PRO A 69 -5.93 2.55 4.93
CA PRO A 69 -5.64 1.82 6.16
C PRO A 69 -4.80 2.62 7.19
N HIS A 70 -3.94 3.52 6.71
CA HIS A 70 -3.09 4.37 7.54
C HIS A 70 -3.73 5.71 7.94
N ALA A 71 -4.88 6.08 7.35
CA ALA A 71 -5.64 7.24 7.81
C ALA A 71 -6.35 6.97 9.15
N SER A 72 -6.44 5.70 9.57
CA SER A 72 -6.99 5.26 10.85
C SER A 72 -6.08 5.56 12.06
N GLY A 73 -5.28 6.61 11.98
CA GLY A 73 -4.22 6.91 12.94
C GLY A 73 -4.70 7.05 14.38
N GLY A 74 -4.34 6.08 15.24
CA GLY A 74 -4.23 6.27 16.69
C GLY A 74 -5.40 5.81 17.57
N LEU A 75 -5.68 4.50 17.61
CA LEU A 75 -6.24 3.85 18.83
C LEU A 75 -5.21 2.99 19.57
N CYS A 76 -3.93 3.12 19.23
CA CYS A 76 -2.88 2.72 20.17
C CYS A 76 -2.71 3.85 21.18
N LYS A 77 -3.36 3.61 22.33
CA LYS A 77 -3.31 4.28 23.63
C LYS A 77 -2.10 5.17 23.91
#